data_AF-A0A7C4PY68-F1
#
_entry.id   AF-A0A7C4PY68-F1
#
_cell.length_a   1.000
_cell.length_b   1.000
_cell.length_c   1.000
_cell.angle_alpha   90.00
_cell.angle_beta   90.00
_cell.angle_gamma   90.00
#
_symmetry.space_group_name_H-M   'P 1'
#
loop_
_entity.id
_entity.type
_entity.pdbx_description
1 polymer ?
#
loop_
_entity_poly.entity_id
_entity_poly.type
_entity_poly.pdbx_seq_one_letter_code
_entity_poly.pdbx_strand_id
1 'polypeptide(L)'
;MNAEKSKTNWISVILYGFAGLILALAILVLISLIGAASALPANQIFFQMFGLGELANLIIRPLQSALINGGIVLALLMTAVAALLFIAGRLNSNQVRLTERVRLLEEIIHSQHAENK
;
A
#
# COMPACT_ATOMS: atom_id res chain seq x y z
N MET A 1 -26.39 19.07 1.87
CA MET A 1 -26.44 17.71 1.28
C MET A 1 -25.40 17.42 0.20
N ASN A 2 -24.98 18.37 -0.65
CA ASN A 2 -23.89 18.12 -1.62
C ASN A 2 -22.49 17.96 -0.98
N ALA A 3 -22.27 18.53 0.20
CA ALA A 3 -20.98 18.50 0.89
C ALA A 3 -20.57 17.11 1.41
N GLU A 4 -21.51 16.27 1.87
CA GLU A 4 -21.22 14.90 2.32
C GLU A 4 -20.90 13.98 1.16
N LYS A 5 -21.64 14.09 0.05
CA LYS A 5 -21.39 13.34 -1.19
C LYS A 5 -20.01 13.61 -1.76
N SER A 6 -19.61 14.90 -1.76
CA SER A 6 -18.28 15.33 -2.19
C SER A 6 -17.17 14.78 -1.28
N LYS A 7 -17.36 14.86 0.05
CA LYS A 7 -16.37 14.35 1.02
C LYS A 7 -16.18 12.83 0.91
N THR A 8 -17.24 12.04 0.80
CA THR A 8 -17.11 10.57 0.77
C THR A 8 -16.50 10.08 -0.55
N ASN A 9 -16.83 10.71 -1.68
CA ASN A 9 -16.18 10.41 -2.95
C ASN A 9 -14.68 10.79 -2.93
N TRP A 10 -14.35 11.91 -2.28
CA TRP A 10 -12.96 12.37 -2.13
C TRP A 10 -12.13 11.44 -1.22
N ILE A 11 -12.73 10.88 -0.16
CA ILE A 11 -12.08 9.88 0.71
C ILE A 11 -11.67 8.63 -0.09
N SER A 12 -12.54 8.12 -0.97
CA SER A 12 -12.19 6.97 -1.82
C SER A 12 -11.03 7.28 -2.76
N VAL A 13 -11.01 8.48 -3.36
CA VAL A 13 -9.90 8.93 -4.22
C VAL A 13 -8.59 9.03 -3.44
N ILE A 14 -8.63 9.60 -2.23
CA ILE A 14 -7.47 9.67 -1.34
C ILE A 14 -6.97 8.28 -0.99
N LEU A 15 -7.86 7.36 -0.60
CA LEU A 15 -7.51 5.97 -0.27
C LEU A 15 -6.87 5.23 -1.45
N TYR A 16 -7.40 5.40 -2.66
CA TYR A 16 -6.79 4.85 -3.87
C TYR A 16 -5.42 5.46 -4.16
N GLY A 17 -5.28 6.77 -4.01
CA GLY A 17 -4.01 7.48 -4.17
C GLY A 17 -2.95 6.98 -3.18
N PHE A 18 -3.31 6.86 -1.90
CA PHE A 18 -2.42 6.30 -0.87
C PHE A 18 -2.08 4.83 -1.12
N ALA A 19 -3.04 4.00 -1.55
CA ALA A 19 -2.77 2.61 -1.89
C ALA A 19 -1.72 2.50 -3.02
N GLY A 20 -1.87 3.29 -4.09
CA GLY A 20 -0.89 3.35 -5.18
C GLY A 20 0.48 3.87 -4.72
N LEU A 21 0.50 4.93 -3.90
CA LEU A 21 1.73 5.52 -3.38
C LEU A 21 2.49 4.55 -2.47
N ILE A 22 1.80 3.86 -1.56
CA ILE A 22 2.40 2.85 -0.69
C ILE A 22 2.95 1.69 -1.50
N LEU A 23 2.25 1.26 -2.55
CA LEU A 23 2.74 0.20 -3.44
C LEU A 23 4.02 0.63 -4.17
N ALA A 24 4.06 1.86 -4.70
CA ALA A 24 5.24 2.40 -5.36
C ALA A 24 6.44 2.51 -4.38
N LEU A 25 6.19 2.99 -3.16
CA LEU A 25 7.21 3.06 -2.10
C LEU A 25 7.70 1.66 -1.72
N ALA A 26 6.82 0.67 -1.61
CA ALA A 26 7.20 -0.71 -1.31
C ALA A 26 8.16 -1.27 -2.37
N ILE A 27 7.88 -1.00 -3.65
CA ILE A 27 8.75 -1.40 -4.76
C ILE A 27 10.11 -0.72 -4.67
N LEU A 28 10.15 0.60 -4.43
CA LEU A 28 11.39 1.35 -4.28
C LEU A 28 12.24 0.85 -3.10
N VAL A 29 11.61 0.59 -1.96
CA VAL A 29 12.26 0.05 -0.76
C VAL A 29 12.83 -1.34 -1.05
N LEU A 30 12.07 -2.21 -1.73
CA LEU A 30 12.53 -3.55 -2.10
C LEU A 30 13.74 -3.48 -3.05
N ILE A 31 13.70 -2.64 -4.07
CA ILE A 31 14.84 -2.42 -4.98
C ILE A 31 16.06 -1.90 -4.21
N SER A 32 15.86 -0.93 -3.31
CA SER A 32 16.93 -0.36 -2.50
C SER A 32 17.55 -1.38 -1.55
N LEU A 33 16.74 -2.21 -0.88
CA LEU A 33 17.21 -3.25 0.05
C LEU A 33 17.96 -4.37 -0.68
N ILE A 34 17.47 -4.80 -1.85
CA ILE A 34 18.18 -5.78 -2.68
C ILE A 34 19.50 -5.19 -3.20
N GLY A 35 19.50 -3.93 -3.63
CA GLY A 35 20.71 -3.22 -4.05
C GLY A 35 21.73 -3.06 -2.92
N ALA A 36 21.27 -2.75 -1.71
CA ALA A 36 22.13 -2.68 -0.52
C ALA A 36 22.70 -4.06 -0.17
N ALA A 37 21.88 -5.11 -0.24
CA ALA A 37 22.32 -6.47 0.03
C ALA A 37 23.32 -7.00 -1.02
N SER A 38 23.21 -6.59 -2.29
CA SER A 38 24.17 -6.97 -3.33
C SER A 38 25.47 -6.19 -3.30
N ALA A 39 25.49 -5.00 -2.66
CA ALA A 39 26.70 -4.21 -2.45
C ALA A 39 27.57 -4.71 -1.27
N LEU A 40 26.99 -5.46 -0.33
CA LEU A 40 27.71 -5.98 0.84
C LEU A 40 28.93 -6.87 0.50
N PRO A 41 28.85 -7.82 -0.45
CA PRO A 41 30.01 -8.61 -0.88
C PRO A 41 31.11 -7.75 -1.56
N ALA A 42 30.75 -6.67 -2.25
CA ALA A 42 31.73 -5.78 -2.87
C ALA A 42 32.57 -5.04 -1.81
N ASN A 43 31.92 -4.61 -0.72
CA ASN A 43 32.61 -4.02 0.44
C ASN A 43 33.46 -5.05 1.21
N GLN A 44 33.16 -6.34 1.07
CA GLN A 44 33.91 -7.41 1.70
C GLN A 44 35.31 -7.59 1.10
N ILE A 45 35.48 -7.28 -0.19
CA ILE A 45 36.77 -7.27 -0.89
C ILE A 45 37.73 -6.26 -0.23
N PHE A 46 37.20 -5.11 0.22
CA PHE A 46 37.98 -4.12 0.97
C PHE A 46 38.48 -4.70 2.30
N PHE A 47 37.62 -5.36 3.08
CA PHE A 47 38.03 -5.99 4.35
C PHE A 47 39.00 -7.18 4.16
N GLN A 48 38.92 -7.88 3.03
CA GLN A 48 39.90 -8.91 2.66
C GLN A 48 41.31 -8.32 2.42
N MET A 49 41.43 -7.14 1.82
CA MET A 49 42.74 -6.49 1.63
C MET A 49 43.45 -6.14 2.94
N PHE A 50 42.70 -5.93 4.04
CA PHE A 50 43.25 -5.67 5.37
C PHE A 50 43.45 -6.95 6.21
N GLY A 51 43.25 -8.14 5.64
CA GLY A 51 43.38 -9.42 6.36
C GLY A 51 42.22 -9.71 7.33
N LEU A 52 41.17 -8.89 7.35
CA LEU A 52 39.99 -9.03 8.23
C LEU A 52 38.83 -9.76 7.54
N GLY A 53 39.06 -10.36 6.36
CA GLY A 53 38.03 -10.92 5.50
C GLY A 53 37.20 -12.03 6.14
N GLU A 54 37.80 -12.91 6.95
CA GLU A 54 37.08 -14.00 7.62
C GLU A 54 36.18 -13.49 8.76
N LEU A 55 36.70 -12.55 9.57
CA LEU A 55 35.92 -11.91 10.63
C LEU A 55 34.76 -11.07 10.06
N ALA A 56 35.01 -10.38 8.94
CA ALA A 56 33.97 -9.64 8.22
C ALA A 56 32.91 -10.61 7.65
N ASN A 57 33.29 -11.79 7.18
CA ASN A 57 32.37 -12.82 6.67
C ASN A 57 31.38 -13.33 7.74
N LEU A 58 31.83 -13.40 8.99
CA LEU A 58 31.00 -13.84 10.11
C LEU A 58 29.80 -12.90 10.35
N ILE A 59 29.93 -11.62 10.02
CA ILE A 59 28.92 -10.59 10.25
C ILE A 59 28.16 -10.23 8.96
N ILE A 60 28.86 -10.10 7.83
CA ILE A 60 28.30 -9.66 6.55
C ILE A 60 27.27 -10.66 6.01
N ARG A 61 27.53 -11.98 6.12
CA ARG A 61 26.59 -13.00 5.64
C ARG A 61 25.24 -12.98 6.36
N PRO A 62 25.19 -12.99 7.71
CA PRO A 62 23.93 -12.81 8.44
C PRO A 62 23.24 -11.49 8.10
N LEU A 63 23.98 -10.40 7.97
CA LEU A 63 23.43 -9.08 7.65
C LEU A 63 22.78 -9.06 6.26
N GLN A 64 23.45 -9.65 5.26
CA GLN A 64 22.93 -9.78 3.91
C GLN A 64 21.65 -10.62 3.88
N SER A 65 21.64 -11.75 4.59
CA SER A 65 20.45 -12.60 4.71
C SER A 65 19.30 -11.86 5.41
N ALA A 66 19.59 -11.13 6.49
CA ALA A 66 18.61 -10.34 7.22
C ALA A 66 18.04 -9.19 6.37
N LEU A 67 18.85 -8.51 5.57
CA LEU A 67 18.42 -7.46 4.65
C LEU A 67 17.49 -8.01 3.56
N ILE A 68 17.83 -9.15 2.97
CA ILE A 68 17.01 -9.79 1.92
C ILE A 68 15.69 -10.29 2.53
N ASN A 69 15.75 -11.10 3.58
CA ASN A 69 14.56 -11.70 4.18
C ASN A 69 13.67 -10.64 4.83
N GLY A 70 14.27 -9.68 5.54
CA GLY A 70 13.57 -8.54 6.11
C GLY A 70 12.92 -7.67 5.05
N GLY A 71 13.61 -7.42 3.93
CA GLY A 71 13.06 -6.71 2.79
C GLY A 71 11.86 -7.41 2.15
N ILE A 72 11.93 -8.73 1.99
CA ILE A 72 10.81 -9.54 1.47
C ILE A 72 9.60 -9.46 2.42
N VAL A 73 9.81 -9.66 3.71
CA VAL A 73 8.72 -9.59 4.72
C VAL A 73 8.09 -8.21 4.73
N LEU A 74 8.91 -7.16 4.72
CA LEU A 74 8.43 -5.77 4.74
C LEU A 74 7.65 -5.43 3.46
N ALA A 75 8.10 -5.89 2.30
CA ALA A 75 7.39 -5.69 1.04
C ALA A 75 6.04 -6.44 1.00
N LEU A 76 5.99 -7.66 1.55
CA LEU A 76 4.73 -8.41 1.69
C LEU A 76 3.74 -7.66 2.59
N LEU A 77 4.21 -7.13 3.72
CA LEU A 77 3.39 -6.34 4.63
C LEU A 77 2.87 -5.07 3.97
N MET A 78 3.73 -4.30 3.29
CA MET A 78 3.30 -3.09 2.59
C MET A 78 2.31 -3.40 1.46
N THR A 79 2.52 -4.49 0.71
CA THR A 79 1.59 -4.93 -0.33
C THR A 79 0.23 -5.31 0.27
N ALA A 80 0.22 -6.01 1.41
CA ALA A 80 -1.02 -6.33 2.11
C ALA A 80 -1.76 -5.07 2.57
N VAL A 81 -1.05 -4.10 3.14
CA VAL A 81 -1.63 -2.80 3.53
C VAL A 81 -2.19 -2.05 2.32
N ALA A 82 -1.45 -2.00 1.20
CA ALA A 82 -1.91 -1.38 -0.03
C ALA A 82 -3.20 -2.06 -0.57
N ALA A 83 -3.26 -3.39 -0.53
CA ALA A 83 -4.45 -4.14 -0.93
C ALA A 83 -5.66 -3.83 -0.02
N LEU A 84 -5.46 -3.75 1.30
CA LEU A 84 -6.52 -3.38 2.24
C LEU A 84 -7.05 -1.96 1.97
N LEU A 85 -6.16 -1.00 1.74
CA LEU A 85 -6.55 0.38 1.40
C LEU A 85 -7.31 0.44 0.08
N PHE A 86 -6.87 -0.33 -0.92
CA PHE A 86 -7.56 -0.44 -2.21
C PHE A 86 -8.97 -1.01 -2.06
N ILE A 87 -9.12 -2.08 -1.27
CA ILE A 87 -10.43 -2.70 -0.99
C ILE A 87 -11.31 -1.74 -0.21
N ALA A 88 -10.77 -1.05 0.82
CA ALA A 88 -11.51 -0.07 1.59
C ALA A 88 -12.02 1.09 0.70
N GLY A 89 -11.17 1.62 -0.18
CA GLY A 89 -11.56 2.63 -1.16
C GLY A 89 -12.67 2.13 -2.11
N ARG A 90 -12.57 0.89 -2.59
CA ARG A 90 -13.60 0.25 -3.43
C ARG A 90 -14.93 0.11 -2.72
N LEU A 91 -14.92 -0.39 -1.49
CA LEU A 91 -16.12 -0.60 -0.68
C LEU A 91 -16.81 0.73 -0.38
N ASN A 92 -16.05 1.76 -0.01
CA ASN A 92 -16.57 3.09 0.26
C ASN A 92 -17.24 3.70 -0.98
N SER A 93 -16.61 3.60 -2.15
CA SER A 93 -17.22 4.05 -3.42
C SER A 93 -18.54 3.33 -3.73
N ASN A 94 -18.57 2.01 -3.56
CA ASN A 94 -19.78 1.21 -3.78
C ASN A 94 -20.90 1.56 -2.80
N GLN A 95 -20.57 1.81 -1.53
CA GLN A 95 -21.54 2.24 -0.53
C GLN A 95 -22.19 3.57 -0.92
N VAL A 96 -21.41 4.57 -1.30
CA VAL A 96 -21.93 5.87 -1.75
C VAL A 96 -22.91 5.71 -2.92
N ARG A 97 -22.56 4.89 -3.90
CA ARG A 97 -23.41 4.65 -5.08
C ARG A 97 -24.71 3.93 -4.72
N LEU A 98 -24.67 2.98 -3.78
CA LEU A 98 -25.87 2.31 -3.30
C LEU A 98 -26.77 3.28 -2.53
N THR A 99 -26.23 4.06 -1.60
CA THR A 99 -26.99 5.05 -0.83
C THR A 99 -27.67 6.06 -1.75
N GLU A 100 -26.99 6.51 -2.81
CA GLU A 100 -27.59 7.40 -3.79
C GLU A 100 -28.75 6.75 -4.56
N ARG A 101 -28.60 5.49 -4.98
CA ARG A 101 -29.67 4.76 -5.66
C ARG A 101 -30.89 4.55 -4.78
N VAL A 102 -30.68 4.15 -3.52
CA VAL A 102 -31.76 3.97 -2.54
C VAL A 102 -32.49 5.28 -2.31
N ARG A 103 -31.76 6.39 -2.14
CA ARG A 103 -32.37 7.71 -1.97
C ARG A 103 -33.22 8.13 -3.17
N LEU A 104 -32.74 7.92 -4.39
CA LEU A 104 -33.52 8.23 -5.60
C LEU A 104 -34.79 7.38 -5.70
N LEU A 105 -34.70 6.10 -5.32
CA LEU A 105 -35.87 5.20 -5.25
C LEU A 105 -36.88 5.68 -4.22
N GLU A 106 -36.44 6.06 -3.02
CA GLU A 106 -37.31 6.62 -1.98
C GLU A 106 -38.02 7.90 -2.44
N GLU A 107 -37.30 8.79 -3.14
CA GLU A 107 -37.85 10.05 -3.66
C GLU A 107 -38.93 9.80 -4.73
N ILE A 108 -38.71 8.85 -5.64
CA ILE A 108 -39.70 8.44 -6.66
C ILE A 108 -40.94 7.80 -6.01
N ILE A 109 -40.75 6.94 -5.01
CA ILE A 109 -41.87 6.29 -4.31
C ILE A 109 -42.71 7.35 -3.59
N HIS A 110 -42.07 8.31 -2.91
CA HIS A 110 -42.76 9.40 -2.24
C HIS A 110 -43.53 10.30 -3.21
N SER A 111 -42.95 10.65 -4.37
CA SER A 111 -43.66 11.46 -5.37
C SER A 111 -44.87 10.73 -5.97
N GLN A 112 -44.76 9.43 -6.23
CA GLN A 112 -45.88 8.63 -6.74
C GLN A 112 -47.01 8.45 -5.71
N HIS A 113 -46.68 8.39 -4.42
CA HIS A 113 -47.69 8.37 -3.36
C HIS A 113 -48.39 9.73 -3.16
N ALA A 114 -47.72 10.84 -3.52
CA ALA A 114 -48.30 12.17 -3.45
C ALA A 114 -49.26 12.47 -4.62
N GLU A 115 -49.01 11.93 -5.82
CA GLU A 115 -49.91 12.08 -6.98
C GLU A 115 -51.18 11.20 -6.92
N ASN A 116 -51.17 10.13 -6.12
CA ASN A 116 -52.30 9.19 -5.98
C ASN A 116 -53.31 9.60 -4.88
N LYS A 117 -53.20 10.80 -4.32
CA LYS A 117 -54.15 11.40 -3.37
C LYS A 117 -54.84 12.61 -3.99
#